data_AF-A0A842WNA1-F1
#
_entry.id   AF-A0A842WNA1-F1
#
_cell.length_a   1.000
_cell.length_b   1.000
_cell.length_c   1.000
_cell.angle_alpha   90.00
_cell.angle_beta   90.00
_cell.angle_gamma   90.00
#
_symmetry.space_group_name_H-M   'P 1'
#
loop_
_entity.id
_entity.type
_entity.pdbx_description
1 polymer ?
#
loop_
_entity_poly.entity_id
_entity_poly.type
_entity_poly.pdbx_seq_one_letter_code
_entity_poly.pdbx_strand_id
1 'polypeptide(L)'
;MVQFDSVDPYEVIHSMKPLKEVPKLDRNSYVPRSQTPLLDAMGRGINDLESHLSKLKEDERPARVVVAIITDGQENASREFNKDQIVKMINERTEKDDWQFVFLSSDLSAIQDAGAYGFKRDKSLHFQKTSAGTLSAFASLSSDLSDYRKSKKNKMGFQPEPDGKKGK
;
A
#
# COMPACT_ATOMS: atom_id res chain seq x y z
N MET A 1 3.75 -2.52 -9.48
CA MET A 1 3.64 -1.10 -9.10
C MET A 1 2.56 -0.49 -9.96
N VAL A 2 1.60 0.13 -9.32
CA VAL A 2 0.45 0.77 -9.93
C VAL A 2 0.47 2.23 -9.54
N GLN A 3 0.19 3.10 -10.50
CA GLN A 3 -0.16 4.49 -10.27
C GLN A 3 -1.68 4.61 -10.43
N PHE A 4 -2.31 5.51 -9.69
CA PHE A 4 -3.75 5.77 -9.80
C PHE A 4 -4.03 7.25 -9.63
N ASP A 5 -4.92 7.79 -10.46
CA ASP A 5 -5.33 9.17 -10.43
C ASP A 5 -6.58 9.41 -11.29
N SER A 6 -6.94 10.67 -11.54
CA SER A 6 -8.14 11.02 -12.32
C SER A 6 -8.11 10.63 -13.80
N VAL A 7 -6.92 10.45 -14.38
CA VAL A 7 -6.75 10.08 -15.80
C VAL A 7 -6.86 8.57 -15.96
N ASP A 8 -6.22 7.82 -15.08
CA ASP A 8 -6.35 6.37 -15.00
C ASP A 8 -6.45 5.92 -13.54
N PRO A 9 -7.61 5.38 -13.10
CA PRO A 9 -7.78 4.92 -11.74
C PRO A 9 -6.95 3.67 -11.41
N TYR A 10 -6.34 3.02 -12.40
CA TYR A 10 -5.47 1.86 -12.21
C TYR A 10 -4.48 1.70 -13.38
N GLU A 11 -3.39 2.45 -13.34
CA GLU A 11 -2.32 2.39 -14.34
C GLU A 11 -1.19 1.46 -13.88
N VAL A 12 -0.99 0.35 -14.59
CA VAL A 12 0.09 -0.60 -14.27
C VAL A 12 1.41 -0.12 -14.89
N ILE A 13 2.26 0.51 -14.08
CA ILE A 13 3.59 0.99 -14.52
C ILE A 13 4.61 -0.16 -14.58
N HIS A 14 4.57 -1.07 -13.60
CA HIS A 14 5.45 -2.24 -13.56
C HIS A 14 4.69 -3.48 -13.08
N SER A 15 4.64 -4.52 -13.92
CA SER A 15 4.04 -5.82 -13.57
C SER A 15 5.10 -6.89 -13.39
N MET A 16 5.12 -7.55 -12.22
CA MET A 16 5.88 -8.77 -11.92
C MET A 16 7.36 -8.78 -12.33
N LYS A 17 8.02 -7.62 -12.27
CA LYS A 17 9.44 -7.49 -12.58
C LYS A 17 10.32 -7.76 -11.36
N PRO A 18 11.48 -8.43 -11.51
CA PRO A 18 12.51 -8.46 -10.48
C PRO A 18 12.86 -7.04 -10.03
N LEU A 19 13.02 -6.82 -8.73
CA LEU A 19 13.25 -5.47 -8.18
C LEU A 19 14.48 -4.77 -8.80
N LYS A 20 15.51 -5.52 -9.19
CA LYS A 20 16.73 -5.00 -9.82
C LYS A 20 16.49 -4.41 -11.21
N GLU A 21 15.39 -4.78 -11.86
CA GLU A 21 14.99 -4.34 -13.20
C GLU A 21 13.96 -3.21 -13.16
N VAL A 22 13.50 -2.83 -11.95
CA VAL A 22 12.60 -1.71 -11.77
C VAL A 22 13.42 -0.42 -11.78
N PRO A 23 13.25 0.48 -12.78
CA PRO A 23 13.97 1.74 -12.82
C PRO A 23 13.57 2.63 -11.63
N LYS A 24 14.46 3.56 -11.28
CA LYS A 24 14.12 4.60 -10.31
C LYS A 24 12.98 5.45 -10.86
N LEU A 25 12.04 5.79 -9.99
CA LEU A 25 11.00 6.75 -10.32
C LEU A 25 11.61 8.12 -10.59
N ASP A 26 11.17 8.73 -11.69
CA ASP A 26 11.45 10.12 -12.02
C ASP A 26 10.15 10.84 -12.43
N ARG A 27 10.27 12.13 -12.77
CA ARG A 27 9.12 12.98 -13.13
C ARG A 27 8.51 12.64 -14.49
N ASN A 28 9.08 11.72 -15.25
CA ASN A 28 8.54 11.23 -16.51
C ASN A 28 7.83 9.88 -16.32
N SER A 29 8.35 9.04 -15.42
CA SER A 29 7.80 7.70 -15.14
C SER A 29 6.72 7.68 -14.07
N TYR A 30 6.58 8.74 -13.27
CA TYR A 30 5.58 8.89 -12.23
C TYR A 30 5.08 10.33 -12.16
N VAL A 31 3.84 10.54 -12.58
CA VAL A 31 3.26 11.88 -12.76
C VAL A 31 1.93 11.94 -12.00
N PRO A 32 1.87 12.56 -10.81
CA PRO A 32 0.60 12.72 -10.08
C PRO A 32 -0.41 13.58 -10.86
N ARG A 33 -1.65 13.11 -11.01
CA ARG A 33 -2.70 13.81 -11.79
C ARG A 33 -4.04 13.94 -11.04
N SER A 34 -4.11 14.91 -10.11
CA SER A 34 -5.34 15.34 -9.42
C SER A 34 -5.96 14.34 -8.43
N GLN A 35 -7.09 13.72 -8.77
CA GLN A 35 -7.96 13.01 -7.82
C GLN A 35 -7.37 11.68 -7.33
N THR A 36 -8.02 11.09 -6.34
CA THR A 36 -7.57 9.88 -5.64
C THR A 36 -8.67 8.81 -5.67
N PRO A 37 -8.77 8.01 -6.75
CA PRO A 37 -9.67 6.84 -6.82
C PRO A 37 -9.05 5.65 -6.06
N LEU A 38 -8.87 5.82 -4.76
CA LEU A 38 -8.18 4.90 -3.85
C LEU A 38 -8.86 3.53 -3.77
N LEU A 39 -10.18 3.48 -3.59
CA LEU A 39 -10.92 2.22 -3.49
C LEU A 39 -10.84 1.44 -4.80
N ASP A 40 -10.99 2.12 -5.94
CA ASP A 40 -10.87 1.48 -7.26
C ASP A 40 -9.46 0.93 -7.48
N ALA A 41 -8.43 1.70 -7.14
CA ALA A 41 -7.03 1.26 -7.25
C ALA A 41 -6.75 0.03 -6.37
N MET A 42 -7.28 0.01 -5.14
CA MET A 42 -7.14 -1.11 -4.21
C MET A 42 -7.89 -2.36 -4.71
N GLY A 43 -9.16 -2.22 -5.10
CA GLY A 43 -9.99 -3.32 -5.55
C GLY A 43 -9.41 -3.98 -6.82
N ARG A 44 -9.06 -3.17 -7.82
CA ARG A 44 -8.39 -3.65 -9.03
C ARG A 44 -7.03 -4.27 -8.73
N GLY A 45 -6.24 -3.67 -7.84
CA GLY A 45 -4.93 -4.18 -7.45
C GLY A 45 -4.99 -5.55 -6.80
N ILE A 46 -5.97 -5.78 -5.92
CA ILE A 46 -6.19 -7.09 -5.29
C ILE A 46 -6.62 -8.11 -6.34
N ASN A 47 -7.59 -7.79 -7.19
CA ASN A 47 -8.09 -8.69 -8.23
C ASN A 47 -7.02 -9.06 -9.26
N ASP A 48 -6.22 -8.08 -9.70
CA ASP A 48 -5.15 -8.30 -10.68
C ASP A 48 -4.06 -9.21 -10.09
N LEU A 49 -3.64 -8.94 -8.85
CA LEU A 49 -2.64 -9.77 -8.17
C LEU A 49 -3.16 -11.20 -7.95
N GLU A 50 -4.42 -11.37 -7.50
CA GLU A 50 -5.04 -12.69 -7.38
C GLU A 50 -5.09 -13.42 -8.72
N SER A 51 -5.54 -12.75 -9.79
CA SER A 51 -5.59 -13.31 -11.13
C SER A 51 -4.21 -13.74 -11.61
N HIS A 52 -3.16 -12.99 -11.28
CA HIS A 52 -1.80 -13.36 -11.62
C HIS A 52 -1.33 -14.59 -10.84
N LEU A 53 -1.47 -14.59 -9.51
CA LEU A 53 -1.00 -15.69 -8.65
C LEU A 53 -1.74 -17.01 -8.92
N SER A 54 -3.03 -16.96 -9.27
CA SER A 54 -3.81 -18.15 -9.63
C SER A 54 -3.30 -18.87 -10.87
N LYS A 55 -2.59 -18.17 -11.77
CA LYS A 55 -2.00 -18.72 -13.00
C LYS A 55 -0.60 -19.30 -12.79
N LEU A 56 0.04 -19.02 -11.67
CA LEU A 56 1.35 -19.57 -11.33
C LEU A 56 1.21 -21.02 -10.83
N LYS A 57 2.22 -21.83 -11.14
CA LYS A 57 2.37 -23.14 -10.52
C LYS A 57 2.68 -22.99 -9.03
N GLU A 58 2.36 -24.02 -8.25
CA GLU A 58 2.52 -23.97 -6.79
C GLU A 58 3.95 -23.64 -6.35
N ASP A 59 4.95 -24.16 -7.05
CA ASP A 59 6.38 -23.93 -6.79
C ASP A 59 6.89 -22.55 -7.25
N GLU A 60 6.12 -21.86 -8.09
CA GLU A 60 6.41 -20.50 -8.56
C GLU A 60 5.68 -19.42 -7.74
N ARG A 61 4.72 -19.82 -6.89
CA ARG A 61 3.97 -18.87 -6.06
C ARG A 61 4.88 -18.25 -4.99
N PRO A 62 4.75 -16.94 -4.73
CA PRO A 62 5.54 -16.29 -3.70
C PRO A 62 5.12 -16.79 -2.33
N ALA A 63 6.09 -17.14 -1.49
CA ALA A 63 5.84 -17.54 -0.10
C ALA A 63 5.25 -16.42 0.76
N ARG A 64 5.35 -15.16 0.33
CA ARG A 64 4.93 -13.97 1.06
C ARG A 64 4.44 -12.91 0.09
N VAL A 65 3.30 -12.28 0.41
CA VAL A 65 2.72 -11.18 -0.36
C VAL A 65 2.55 -9.96 0.53
N VAL A 66 3.03 -8.81 0.05
CA VAL A 66 2.88 -7.51 0.74
C VAL A 66 2.30 -6.50 -0.24
N VAL A 67 1.21 -5.86 0.15
CA VAL A 67 0.57 -4.77 -0.57
C VAL A 67 0.71 -3.51 0.26
N ALA A 68 1.50 -2.56 -0.25
CA ALA A 68 1.67 -1.25 0.37
C ALA A 68 0.89 -0.20 -0.41
N ILE A 69 -0.04 0.48 0.26
CA ILE A 69 -0.85 1.57 -0.28
C ILE A 69 -0.23 2.87 0.22
N ILE A 70 0.16 3.76 -0.69
CA ILE A 70 0.79 5.03 -0.37
C ILE A 70 0.01 6.15 -1.07
N THR A 71 -0.48 7.14 -0.31
CA THR A 71 -1.24 8.27 -0.85
C THR A 71 -0.93 9.56 -0.07
N ASP A 72 -1.13 10.72 -0.69
CA ASP A 72 -1.09 12.03 -0.05
C ASP A 72 -2.45 12.74 -0.03
N GLY A 73 -3.51 12.03 -0.46
CA GLY A 73 -4.88 12.51 -0.52
C GLY A 73 -5.90 11.45 -0.09
N GLN A 74 -7.12 11.93 0.17
CA GLN A 74 -8.27 11.12 0.56
C GLN A 74 -9.02 10.60 -0.67
N GLU A 75 -9.68 9.45 -0.51
CA GLU A 75 -10.64 8.92 -1.47
C GLU A 75 -11.68 9.99 -1.88
N ASN A 76 -11.81 10.24 -3.18
CA ASN A 76 -12.76 11.22 -3.71
C ASN A 76 -13.25 10.96 -5.14
N ALA A 77 -12.91 9.82 -5.75
CA ALA A 77 -13.13 9.60 -7.18
C ALA A 77 -13.47 8.16 -7.60
N SER A 78 -13.45 7.20 -6.67
CA SER A 78 -13.79 5.80 -6.95
C SER A 78 -15.25 5.62 -7.33
N ARG A 79 -15.50 4.69 -8.26
CA ARG A 79 -16.83 4.40 -8.83
C ARG A 79 -17.14 2.91 -8.95
N GLU A 80 -16.14 2.04 -8.88
CA GLU A 80 -16.27 0.59 -9.06
C GLU A 80 -16.35 -0.16 -7.73
N PHE A 81 -15.56 0.29 -6.74
CA PHE A 81 -15.50 -0.33 -5.42
C PHE A 81 -15.93 0.63 -4.32
N ASN A 82 -16.65 0.09 -3.34
CA ASN A 82 -17.00 0.78 -2.10
C ASN A 82 -16.19 0.26 -0.90
N LYS A 83 -16.29 0.97 0.23
CA LYS A 83 -15.53 0.68 1.45
C LYS A 83 -15.74 -0.76 1.95
N ASP A 84 -17.00 -1.22 1.99
CA ASP A 84 -17.34 -2.56 2.50
C ASP A 84 -16.75 -3.68 1.63
N GLN A 85 -16.75 -3.50 0.30
CA GLN A 85 -16.10 -4.42 -0.62
C GLN A 85 -14.59 -4.49 -0.35
N ILE A 86 -13.93 -3.34 -0.18
CA ILE A 86 -12.50 -3.28 0.09
C ILE A 86 -12.14 -3.93 1.44
N VAL A 87 -12.90 -3.66 2.49
CA VAL A 87 -12.73 -4.30 3.80
C VAL A 87 -12.83 -5.83 3.67
N LYS A 88 -13.85 -6.31 2.96
CA LYS A 88 -14.06 -7.75 2.73
C LYS A 88 -12.87 -8.36 1.98
N MET A 89 -12.42 -7.72 0.90
CA MET A 89 -11.31 -8.22 0.09
C MET A 89 -10.00 -8.26 0.87
N ILE A 90 -9.69 -7.22 1.65
CA ILE A 90 -8.50 -7.20 2.52
C ILE A 90 -8.55 -8.34 3.54
N ASN A 91 -9.69 -8.49 4.23
CA ASN A 91 -9.85 -9.53 5.25
C ASN A 91 -9.71 -10.93 4.65
N GLU A 92 -10.38 -11.20 3.53
CA GLU A 92 -10.31 -12.50 2.85
C GLU A 92 -8.87 -12.87 2.46
N ARG A 93 -8.11 -11.94 1.85
CA ARG A 93 -6.72 -12.19 1.45
C ARG A 93 -5.77 -12.27 2.64
N THR A 94 -6.04 -11.52 3.71
CA THR A 94 -5.25 -11.61 4.95
C THR A 94 -5.47 -12.93 5.66
N GLU A 95 -6.70 -13.45 5.70
CA GLU A 95 -7.06 -14.66 6.45
C GLU A 95 -6.76 -15.94 5.69
N LYS A 96 -7.05 -15.98 4.39
CA LYS A 96 -6.88 -17.18 3.56
C LYS A 96 -5.46 -17.34 3.02
N ASP A 97 -4.85 -16.23 2.61
CA ASP A 97 -3.61 -16.24 1.83
C ASP A 97 -2.42 -15.59 2.57
N ASP A 98 -2.63 -15.15 3.82
CA ASP A 98 -1.67 -14.41 4.67
C ASP A 98 -1.03 -13.18 3.99
N TRP A 99 -1.78 -12.53 3.09
CA TRP A 99 -1.34 -11.26 2.50
C TRP A 99 -1.20 -10.18 3.59
N GLN A 100 -0.15 -9.38 3.48
CA GLN A 100 0.07 -8.26 4.39
C GLN A 100 -0.30 -6.95 3.70
N PHE A 101 -1.27 -6.24 4.24
CA PHE A 101 -1.66 -4.91 3.79
C PHE A 101 -1.14 -3.84 4.75
N VAL A 102 -0.51 -2.79 4.20
CA VAL A 102 -0.06 -1.62 4.96
C VAL A 102 -0.44 -0.34 4.24
N PHE A 103 -0.81 0.68 5.00
CA PHE A 103 -1.30 1.96 4.50
C PHE A 103 -0.43 3.11 4.99
N LEU A 104 0.11 3.90 4.08
CA LEU A 104 0.93 5.06 4.41
C LEU A 104 0.29 6.29 3.80
N SER A 105 0.09 7.32 4.62
CA SER A 105 -0.45 8.57 4.12
C SER A 105 0.13 9.78 4.83
N SER A 106 0.27 10.86 4.06
CA SER A 106 0.61 12.18 4.59
C SER A 106 -0.58 13.10 4.81
N ASP A 107 -1.77 12.64 4.42
CA ASP A 107 -3.03 13.23 4.78
C ASP A 107 -3.59 12.53 6.03
N LEU A 108 -3.86 13.31 7.08
CA LEU A 108 -4.32 12.80 8.36
C LEU A 108 -5.73 12.21 8.28
N SER A 109 -6.61 12.80 7.48
CA SER A 109 -7.96 12.30 7.30
C SER A 109 -7.97 10.98 6.53
N ALA A 110 -7.09 10.81 5.53
CA ALA A 110 -6.90 9.51 4.88
C ALA A 110 -6.41 8.43 5.86
N ILE A 111 -5.56 8.78 6.83
CA ILE A 111 -5.15 7.86 7.91
C ILE A 111 -6.32 7.51 8.83
N GLN A 112 -7.17 8.48 9.17
CA GLN A 112 -8.36 8.25 9.99
C GLN A 112 -9.34 7.32 9.26
N ASP A 113 -9.51 7.52 7.95
CA ASP A 113 -10.35 6.68 7.09
C ASP A 113 -9.78 5.27 6.86
N ALA A 114 -8.47 5.06 6.99
CA ALA A 114 -7.84 3.75 6.80
C ALA A 114 -8.48 2.66 7.70
N GLY A 115 -8.91 3.02 8.91
CA GLY A 115 -9.66 2.10 9.78
C GLY A 115 -10.97 1.62 9.15
N ALA A 116 -11.70 2.52 8.47
CA ALA A 116 -12.93 2.20 7.76
C ALA A 116 -12.69 1.37 6.48
N TYR A 117 -11.45 1.32 5.97
CA TYR A 117 -11.06 0.45 4.85
C TYR A 117 -10.52 -0.90 5.31
N GLY A 118 -10.46 -1.17 6.62
CA GLY A 118 -10.02 -2.47 7.17
C GLY A 118 -8.56 -2.50 7.65
N PHE A 119 -7.85 -1.37 7.63
CA PHE A 119 -6.49 -1.30 8.16
C PHE A 119 -6.49 -1.11 9.67
N LYS A 120 -5.81 -2.00 10.38
CA LYS A 120 -5.55 -1.83 11.81
C LYS A 120 -4.56 -0.68 12.05
N ARG A 121 -4.57 -0.09 13.24
CA ARG A 121 -3.71 1.05 13.59
C ARG A 121 -2.22 0.75 13.39
N ASP A 122 -1.77 -0.45 13.71
CA ASP A 122 -0.39 -0.93 13.51
C ASP A 122 -0.06 -1.20 12.03
N LYS A 123 -1.05 -1.22 11.14
CA LYS A 123 -0.88 -1.35 9.69
C LYS A 123 -0.90 -0.01 8.96
N SER A 124 -1.09 1.09 9.69
CA SER A 124 -1.18 2.43 9.12
C SER A 124 -0.06 3.33 9.65
N LEU A 125 0.57 4.11 8.78
CA LEU A 125 1.61 5.06 9.13
C LEU A 125 1.30 6.44 8.56
N HIS A 126 1.08 7.41 9.46
CA HIS A 126 1.02 8.81 9.10
C HIS A 126 2.44 9.36 8.94
N PHE A 127 2.70 10.16 7.90
CA PHE A 127 3.97 10.85 7.72
C PHE A 127 3.78 12.33 7.36
N GLN A 128 4.76 13.16 7.71
CA GLN A 128 4.69 14.58 7.37
C GLN A 128 4.94 14.79 5.87
N LYS A 129 4.24 15.77 5.26
CA LYS A 129 4.46 16.24 3.87
C LYS A 129 5.77 17.03 3.72
N THR A 130 6.88 16.45 4.17
CA THR A 130 8.23 17.00 4.08
C THR A 130 9.19 15.93 3.58
N SER A 131 10.29 16.32 2.95
CA SER A 131 11.29 15.36 2.45
C SER A 131 11.80 14.43 3.56
N ALA A 132 11.99 14.96 4.77
CA ALA A 132 12.39 14.18 5.95
C ALA A 132 11.29 13.20 6.40
N GLY A 133 10.03 13.65 6.45
CA GLY A 133 8.89 12.80 6.81
C GLY A 133 8.68 11.65 5.81
N THR A 134 8.73 11.95 4.52
CA THR A 134 8.68 10.93 3.46
C THR A 134 9.84 9.95 3.59
N LEU A 135 11.08 10.43 3.74
CA LEU A 135 12.25 9.57 3.90
C LEU A 135 12.11 8.64 5.12
N SER A 136 11.63 9.16 6.25
CA SER A 136 11.37 8.38 7.45
C SER A 136 10.33 7.29 7.22
N ALA A 137 9.22 7.62 6.54
CA ALA A 137 8.16 6.65 6.23
C ALA A 137 8.66 5.49 5.36
N PHE A 138 9.41 5.80 4.30
CA PHE A 138 10.03 4.79 3.44
C PHE A 138 11.10 3.97 4.17
N ALA A 139 11.88 4.58 5.07
CA ALA A 139 12.83 3.85 5.91
C ALA A 139 12.13 2.86 6.86
N SER A 140 11.03 3.28 7.50
CA SER A 140 10.20 2.43 8.36
C SER A 140 9.60 1.26 7.58
N LEU A 141 9.02 1.52 6.40
CA LEU A 141 8.51 0.47 5.50
C LEU A 141 9.60 -0.50 5.07
N SER A 142 10.78 0.01 4.67
CA SER A 142 11.91 -0.80 4.22
C SER A 142 12.47 -1.70 5.33
N SER A 143 12.58 -1.16 6.55
CA SER A 143 13.01 -1.90 7.73
C SER A 143 12.05 -3.04 8.04
N ASP A 144 10.75 -2.73 8.15
CA ASP A 144 9.73 -3.72 8.49
C ASP A 144 9.57 -4.80 7.43
N LEU A 145 9.59 -4.43 6.15
CA LEU A 145 9.58 -5.37 5.03
C LEU A 145 10.82 -6.29 5.04
N SER A 146 11.98 -5.76 5.44
CA SER A 146 13.21 -6.55 5.52
C SER A 146 13.17 -7.55 6.68
N ASP A 147 12.60 -7.16 7.83
CA ASP A 147 12.42 -8.06 8.97
C ASP A 147 11.36 -9.14 8.68
N TYR A 148 10.25 -8.76 8.04
CA TYR A 148 9.25 -9.72 7.55
C TYR A 148 9.89 -10.69 6.55
N ARG A 149 10.55 -10.20 5.50
CA ARG A 149 11.21 -11.05 4.49
C ARG A 149 12.23 -12.04 5.09
N LYS A 150 12.93 -11.64 6.16
CA LYS A 150 13.90 -12.49 6.87
C LYS A 150 13.28 -13.38 7.96
N SER A 151 11.95 -13.45 8.05
CA SER A 151 11.24 -14.21 9.08
C SER A 151 11.54 -13.78 10.52
N LYS A 152 12.06 -12.56 10.74
CA LYS A 152 12.22 -12.00 12.09
C LYS A 152 10.89 -11.53 12.66
N LYS A 153 9.95 -11.19 11.78
CA LYS A 153 8.55 -10.92 12.07
C LYS A 153 7.67 -11.80 11.21
N ASN A 154 6.54 -12.22 11.77
CA ASN A 154 5.54 -13.02 11.06
C ASN A 154 4.45 -12.17 10.40
N LYS A 155 4.33 -10.89 10.76
CA LYS A 155 3.42 -9.93 10.11
C LYS A 155 4.11 -8.58 9.97
N MET A 156 3.73 -7.83 8.93
CA MET A 156 4.11 -6.42 8.79
C MET A 156 3.45 -5.59 9.90
N GLY A 157 4.00 -4.45 10.25
CA GLY A 157 3.38 -3.51 11.18
C GLY A 157 4.35 -2.42 11.63
N PHE A 158 3.85 -1.20 11.66
CA PHE A 158 4.58 -0.03 12.13
C PHE A 158 4.44 0.09 13.64
N GLN A 159 5.53 0.48 14.29
CA GLN A 159 5.43 0.92 15.67
C GLN A 159 4.75 2.30 15.68
N PRO A 160 3.82 2.55 16.62
CA PRO A 160 3.34 3.91 16.81
C PRO A 160 4.54 4.81 17.12
N GLU A 161 4.62 5.95 16.42
CA GLU A 161 5.52 7.03 16.81
C GLU A 161 5.28 7.31 18.31
N PRO A 162 6.33 7.33 19.16
CA PRO A 162 6.16 7.77 20.53
C PRO A 162 5.57 9.18 20.49
N ASP A 163 4.45 9.39 21.18
CA ASP A 163 3.73 10.67 21.23
C ASP A 163 4.71 11.83 21.28
N GLY A 164 4.61 12.70 20.27
CA GLY A 164 5.65 13.64 19.89
C GLY A 164 6.32 14.30 21.08
N LYS A 165 7.65 14.18 21.15
CA LYS A 165 8.45 15.20 21.83
C LYS A 165 8.13 16.52 21.13
N LYS A 166 7.25 17.31 21.75
CA LYS A 166 7.09 18.74 21.45
C LYS A 166 8.48 19.34 21.49
N GLY A 167 9.03 19.63 20.31
CA GLY A 167 10.27 20.37 20.18
C GLY A 167 10.08 21.69 20.91
N LYS A 168 10.99 21.97 21.85
CA LYS A 168 11.19 23.29 22.44
C LYS A 168 11.64 24.28 21.38
#